data_AF-A0A936T671-F1
#
_entry.id   AF-A0A936T671-F1
#
_cell.length_a   1.000
_cell.length_b   1.000
_cell.length_c   1.000
_cell.angle_alpha   90.00
_cell.angle_beta   90.00
_cell.angle_gamma   90.00
#
_symmetry.space_group_name_H-M   'P 1'
#
loop_
_entity.id
_entity.type
_entity.pdbx_description
1 polymer ?
#
loop_
_entity_poly.entity_id
_entity_poly.type
_entity_poly.pdbx_seq_one_letter_code
_entity_poly.pdbx_strand_id
1 'polypeptide(L)'
;MDQEKQTLEAKVDELRRRLEQLEEEWETLSSRVSRMTVSKLTDPRHPLIDWELHHFSSEAEHVRFHATMTALQNRLKGAIVPENEQVEIEGIARTALYSPARPTATEIIEALKLVTHGTERSVVKLMELAKEEFAYDYEELADFVLESFVR
;
A
#
# COMPACT_ATOMS: atom_id res chain seq x y z
N MET A 1 -50.01 -11.66 -13.93
CA MET A 1 -49.30 -11.77 -12.63
C MET A 1 -48.44 -13.03 -12.54
N ASP A 2 -48.94 -14.23 -12.86
CA ASP A 2 -48.13 -15.46 -12.71
C ASP A 2 -46.91 -15.56 -13.65
N GLN A 3 -47.01 -15.03 -14.87
CA GLN A 3 -45.95 -15.12 -15.87
C GLN A 3 -44.77 -14.17 -15.59
N GLU A 4 -45.06 -12.96 -15.08
CA GLU A 4 -44.03 -12.03 -14.59
C GLU A 4 -43.32 -12.58 -13.35
N LYS A 5 -44.09 -13.21 -12.44
CA LYS A 5 -43.54 -13.84 -11.25
C LYS A 5 -42.59 -14.99 -11.59
N GLN A 6 -42.98 -15.88 -12.51
CA GLN A 6 -42.13 -16.96 -13.01
C GLN A 6 -40.87 -16.45 -13.73
N THR A 7 -40.99 -15.35 -14.47
CA THR A 7 -39.85 -14.73 -15.16
C THR A 7 -38.86 -14.10 -14.17
N LEU A 8 -39.37 -13.49 -13.10
CA LEU A 8 -38.54 -12.92 -12.04
C LEU A 8 -37.87 -14.01 -11.20
N GLU A 9 -38.58 -15.09 -10.86
CA GLU A 9 -38.02 -16.25 -10.16
C GLU A 9 -36.87 -16.87 -10.97
N ALA A 10 -37.06 -17.08 -12.27
CA ALA A 10 -36.01 -17.59 -13.15
C ALA A 10 -34.78 -16.67 -13.22
N LYS A 11 -34.97 -15.35 -13.22
CA LYS A 11 -33.86 -14.38 -13.19
C LYS A 11 -33.10 -14.38 -11.86
N VAL A 12 -33.82 -14.53 -10.74
CA VAL A 12 -33.19 -14.61 -9.41
C VAL A 12 -32.33 -15.87 -9.32
N ASP A 13 -32.82 -17.00 -9.82
CA ASP A 13 -32.06 -18.25 -9.83
C ASP A 13 -30.82 -18.18 -10.73
N GLU A 14 -30.94 -17.54 -11.90
CA GLU A 14 -29.80 -17.30 -12.79
C GLU A 14 -28.74 -16.39 -12.16
N LEU A 15 -29.17 -15.29 -11.51
CA LEU A 15 -28.25 -14.39 -10.82
C LEU A 15 -27.56 -15.06 -9.63
N ARG A 16 -28.26 -15.93 -8.89
CA ARG A 16 -27.66 -16.71 -7.80
C ARG A 16 -26.59 -17.68 -8.30
N ARG A 17 -26.86 -18.41 -9.38
CA ARG A 17 -25.86 -19.26 -10.02
C ARG A 17 -24.65 -18.47 -10.50
N ARG A 18 -24.89 -17.29 -11.08
CA ARG A 18 -23.79 -16.44 -11.55
C ARG A 18 -22.97 -15.89 -10.39
N LEU A 19 -23.59 -15.57 -9.26
CA LEU A 19 -22.92 -15.15 -8.05
C LEU A 19 -22.01 -16.28 -7.51
N GLU A 20 -22.55 -17.49 -7.34
CA GLU A 20 -21.79 -18.66 -6.88
C GLU A 20 -20.58 -18.94 -7.79
N GLN A 21 -20.77 -18.85 -9.10
CA GLN A 21 -19.68 -19.04 -10.07
C GLN A 21 -18.59 -17.96 -9.94
N LEU A 22 -18.98 -16.70 -9.76
CA LEU A 22 -18.03 -15.59 -9.59
C LEU A 22 -17.28 -15.68 -8.26
N GLU A 23 -17.94 -16.15 -7.20
CA GLU A 23 -17.30 -16.40 -5.90
C GLU A 23 -16.24 -17.51 -6.01
N GLU A 24 -16.53 -18.59 -6.75
CA GLU A 24 -15.58 -19.69 -6.98
C GLU A 24 -14.40 -19.26 -7.88
N GLU A 25 -14.67 -18.47 -8.93
CA GLU A 25 -13.63 -17.87 -9.79
C GLU A 25 -12.72 -16.94 -8.98
N TRP A 26 -13.31 -16.12 -8.09
CA TRP A 26 -12.58 -15.23 -7.20
C TRP A 26 -11.68 -16.00 -6.23
N GLU A 27 -12.21 -17.04 -5.56
CA GLU A 27 -11.45 -17.85 -4.62
C GLU A 27 -10.29 -18.58 -5.31
N THR A 28 -10.51 -19.10 -6.52
CA THR A 28 -9.48 -19.73 -7.34
C THR A 28 -8.39 -18.74 -7.74
N LEU A 29 -8.78 -17.54 -8.19
CA LEU A 29 -7.83 -16.51 -8.59
C LEU A 29 -7.03 -16.00 -7.40
N SER A 30 -7.69 -15.74 -6.27
CA SER A 30 -7.07 -15.35 -5.01
C SER A 30 -6.05 -16.40 -4.56
N SER A 31 -6.43 -17.69 -4.55
CA SER A 31 -5.52 -18.80 -4.24
C SER A 31 -4.32 -18.89 -5.19
N ARG A 32 -4.51 -18.59 -6.48
CA ARG A 32 -3.41 -18.54 -7.46
C ARG A 32 -2.48 -17.37 -7.21
N VAL A 33 -3.02 -16.18 -6.95
CA VAL A 33 -2.24 -15.00 -6.59
C VAL A 33 -1.46 -15.25 -5.31
N SER A 34 -2.10 -15.79 -4.26
CA SER A 34 -1.43 -16.17 -3.01
C SER A 34 -0.32 -17.21 -3.22
N ARG A 35 -0.54 -18.22 -4.08
CA ARG A 35 0.53 -19.17 -4.42
C ARG A 35 1.64 -18.50 -5.20
N MET A 36 1.34 -17.60 -6.12
CA MET A 36 2.33 -16.86 -6.89
C MET A 36 3.14 -15.91 -6.02
N THR A 37 2.54 -15.28 -5.01
CA THR A 37 3.27 -14.43 -4.05
C THR A 37 4.13 -15.25 -3.10
N VAL A 38 3.65 -16.41 -2.64
CA VAL A 38 4.44 -17.33 -1.78
C VAL A 38 5.56 -18.05 -2.56
N SER A 39 5.43 -18.20 -3.87
CA SER A 39 6.41 -18.90 -4.73
C SER A 39 7.44 -17.96 -5.38
N LYS A 40 7.50 -16.67 -5.02
CA LYS A 40 8.43 -15.74 -5.66
C LYS A 40 9.86 -16.03 -5.23
N LEU A 41 10.69 -16.43 -6.20
CA LEU A 41 12.11 -16.11 -6.14
C LEU A 41 12.18 -14.59 -6.12
N THR A 42 12.85 -14.02 -5.11
CA THR A 42 13.16 -12.59 -5.04
C THR A 42 13.72 -12.12 -6.40
N ASP A 43 13.05 -11.18 -7.06
CA ASP A 43 13.55 -10.42 -8.20
C ASP A 43 14.52 -9.34 -7.68
N PRO A 44 15.84 -9.55 -7.81
CA PRO A 44 16.82 -8.61 -7.29
C PRO A 44 16.80 -7.25 -8.00
N ARG A 45 16.03 -7.10 -9.09
CA ARG A 45 15.84 -5.82 -9.80
C ARG A 45 14.78 -4.94 -9.14
N HIS A 46 13.89 -5.52 -8.35
CA HIS A 46 12.75 -4.84 -7.74
C HIS A 46 12.61 -5.16 -6.24
N PRO A 47 13.64 -4.85 -5.44
CA PRO A 47 13.72 -5.29 -4.04
C PRO A 47 12.66 -4.66 -3.12
N LEU A 48 12.21 -3.44 -3.36
CA LEU A 48 11.12 -2.79 -2.63
C LEU A 48 9.78 -3.42 -3.01
N ILE A 49 9.49 -3.59 -4.30
CA ILE A 49 8.24 -4.20 -4.76
C ILE A 49 8.10 -5.62 -4.20
N ASP A 50 9.17 -6.40 -4.24
CA ASP A 50 9.19 -7.72 -3.65
C ASP A 50 8.93 -7.68 -2.14
N TRP A 51 9.56 -6.76 -1.42
CA TRP A 51 9.30 -6.60 0.00
C TRP A 51 7.83 -6.28 0.26
N GLU A 52 7.24 -5.35 -0.48
CA GLU A 52 5.83 -4.98 -0.33
C GLU A 52 4.90 -6.18 -0.53
N LEU A 53 5.14 -7.00 -1.55
CA LEU A 53 4.35 -8.20 -1.84
C LEU A 53 4.39 -9.26 -0.72
N HIS A 54 5.43 -9.25 0.12
CA HIS A 54 5.56 -10.14 1.26
C HIS A 54 4.98 -9.55 2.55
N HIS A 55 4.86 -8.22 2.64
CA HIS A 55 4.46 -7.53 3.88
C HIS A 55 3.05 -6.95 3.82
N PHE A 56 2.50 -6.73 2.63
CA PHE A 56 1.15 -6.24 2.43
C PHE A 56 0.25 -7.35 1.88
N SER A 57 -0.90 -7.49 2.52
CA SER A 57 -1.90 -8.51 2.24
C SER A 57 -3.05 -7.98 1.39
N SER A 58 -3.13 -6.66 1.21
CA SER A 58 -4.21 -5.99 0.49
C SER A 58 -3.74 -4.77 -0.30
N GLU A 59 -4.45 -4.48 -1.39
CA GLU A 59 -4.24 -3.26 -2.19
C GLU A 59 -4.35 -1.98 -1.35
N ALA A 60 -5.26 -1.98 -0.36
CA ALA A 60 -5.42 -0.84 0.54
C ALA A 60 -4.17 -0.57 1.41
N GLU A 61 -3.39 -1.59 1.75
CA GLU A 61 -2.11 -1.42 2.45
C GLU A 61 -1.05 -0.82 1.52
N HIS A 62 -0.94 -1.30 0.28
CA HIS A 62 -0.05 -0.69 -0.72
C HIS A 62 -0.39 0.78 -0.98
N VAL A 63 -1.68 1.11 -1.17
CA VAL A 63 -2.13 2.49 -1.39
C VAL A 63 -1.79 3.38 -0.20
N ARG A 64 -2.05 2.92 1.04
CA ARG A 64 -1.69 3.69 2.26
C ARG A 64 -0.20 3.88 2.39
N PHE A 65 0.59 2.85 2.08
CA PHE A 65 2.04 2.90 2.09
C PHE A 65 2.59 3.95 1.10
N HIS A 66 2.20 3.85 -0.18
CA HIS A 66 2.65 4.79 -1.21
C HIS A 66 2.16 6.22 -0.96
N ALA A 67 0.92 6.39 -0.48
CA ALA A 67 0.40 7.70 -0.10
C ALA A 67 1.24 8.32 1.03
N THR A 68 1.61 7.53 2.05
CA THR A 68 2.48 7.97 3.14
C THR A 68 3.86 8.37 2.64
N MET A 69 4.52 7.50 1.87
CA MET A 69 5.85 7.75 1.31
C MET A 69 5.86 9.02 0.47
N THR A 70 4.86 9.19 -0.40
CA THR A 70 4.71 10.35 -1.27
C THR A 70 4.44 11.63 -0.49
N ALA A 71 3.56 11.58 0.52
CA ALA A 71 3.26 12.74 1.35
C ALA A 71 4.49 13.22 2.14
N LEU A 72 5.23 12.29 2.76
CA LEU A 72 6.46 12.60 3.51
C LEU A 72 7.56 13.13 2.59
N GLN A 73 7.72 12.54 1.40
CA GLN A 73 8.65 13.00 0.38
C GLN A 73 8.31 14.42 -0.10
N ASN A 74 7.03 14.71 -0.33
CA ASN A 74 6.58 16.06 -0.68
C ASN A 74 6.87 17.06 0.44
N ARG A 75 6.63 16.70 1.71
CA ARG A 75 6.99 17.58 2.83
C ARG A 75 8.50 17.81 2.94
N LEU A 76 9.34 16.80 2.68
CA LEU A 76 10.79 16.97 2.65
C LEU A 76 11.23 17.96 1.57
N LYS A 77 10.62 17.86 0.38
CA LYS A 77 10.83 18.75 -0.76
C LYS A 77 10.19 20.14 -0.60
N GLY A 78 9.41 20.36 0.46
CA GLY A 78 8.62 21.58 0.65
C GLY A 78 7.49 21.76 -0.37
N ALA A 79 7.06 20.68 -1.02
CA ALA A 79 5.96 20.67 -1.96
C ALA A 79 4.61 20.63 -1.23
N ILE A 80 3.65 21.41 -1.71
CA ILE A 80 2.29 21.45 -1.16
C ILE A 80 1.42 20.49 -1.95
N VAL A 81 0.82 19.52 -1.26
CA VAL A 81 -0.17 18.59 -1.84
C VAL A 81 -1.56 19.23 -1.78
N PRO A 82 -2.27 19.40 -2.90
CA PRO A 82 -3.64 19.92 -2.92
C PRO A 82 -4.59 19.12 -2.02
N GLU A 83 -5.52 19.77 -1.34
CA GLU A 83 -6.41 19.10 -0.37
C GLU A 83 -7.25 17.97 -0.97
N ASN A 84 -7.62 18.06 -2.25
CA ASN A 84 -8.35 17.03 -3.00
C ASN A 84 -7.52 15.79 -3.33
N GLU A 85 -6.19 15.88 -3.20
CA GLU A 85 -5.23 14.78 -3.40
C GLU A 85 -4.73 14.21 -2.06
N GLN A 86 -5.10 14.83 -0.93
CA GLN A 86 -4.70 14.36 0.39
C GLN A 86 -5.54 13.14 0.80
N VAL A 87 -4.87 12.01 0.96
CA VAL A 87 -5.45 10.75 1.42
C VAL A 87 -5.38 10.70 2.95
N GLU A 88 -6.51 10.41 3.59
CA GLU A 88 -6.54 10.12 5.03
C GLU A 88 -6.07 8.69 5.29
N ILE A 89 -5.18 8.54 6.27
CA ILE A 89 -4.60 7.25 6.64
C ILE A 89 -4.96 6.98 8.09
N GLU A 90 -5.68 5.89 8.31
CA GLU A 90 -6.11 5.46 9.63
C GLU A 90 -4.90 5.36 10.58
N GLY A 91 -5.02 5.97 11.76
CA GLY A 91 -3.96 5.98 12.76
C GLY A 91 -2.87 7.04 12.56
N ILE A 92 -2.85 7.77 11.44
CA ILE A 92 -1.88 8.85 11.19
C ILE A 92 -2.61 10.19 11.13
N ALA A 93 -2.18 11.14 11.97
CA ALA A 93 -2.74 12.49 11.96
C ALA A 93 -2.49 13.16 10.60
N ARG A 94 -3.51 13.83 10.04
CA ARG A 94 -3.39 14.58 8.78
C ARG A 94 -2.23 15.58 8.80
N THR A 95 -2.02 16.25 9.93
CA THR A 95 -0.89 17.17 10.14
C THR A 95 0.47 16.48 10.07
N ALA A 96 0.57 15.20 10.42
CA ALA A 96 1.81 14.43 10.29
C ALA A 96 2.16 14.11 8.82
N LEU A 97 1.19 14.13 7.90
CA LEU A 97 1.42 13.85 6.47
C LEU A 97 1.43 15.11 5.59
N TYR A 98 0.68 16.14 5.97
CA TYR A 98 0.45 17.31 5.10
C TYR A 98 0.74 18.66 5.77
N SER A 99 1.47 18.67 6.90
CA SER A 99 1.98 19.93 7.48
C SER A 99 2.99 20.60 6.56
N PRO A 100 2.97 21.94 6.42
CA PRO A 100 3.95 22.68 5.63
C PRO A 100 5.36 22.68 6.25
N ALA A 101 5.50 22.30 7.53
CA ALA A 101 6.80 22.17 8.16
C ALA A 101 7.55 20.96 7.59
N ARG A 102 8.86 21.11 7.38
CA ARG A 102 9.74 19.99 7.01
C ARG A 102 9.69 18.93 8.13
N PRO A 103 9.51 17.63 7.81
CA PRO A 103 9.40 16.59 8.81
C PRO A 103 10.77 16.30 9.45
N THR A 104 10.73 15.87 10.70
CA THR A 104 11.88 15.28 11.40
C THR A 104 12.01 13.79 11.06
N ALA A 105 13.20 13.23 11.29
CA ALA A 105 13.42 11.78 11.10
C ALA A 105 12.48 10.95 11.99
N THR A 106 12.27 11.37 13.24
CA THR A 106 11.34 10.71 14.17
C THR A 106 9.92 10.70 13.64
N GLU A 107 9.40 11.83 13.13
CA GLU A 107 8.05 11.89 12.55
C GLU A 107 7.89 10.96 11.36
N ILE A 108 8.90 10.89 10.47
CA ILE A 108 8.90 9.98 9.32
C ILE A 108 8.88 8.52 9.80
N ILE A 109 9.77 8.16 10.74
CA ILE A 109 9.89 6.80 11.25
C ILE A 109 8.58 6.36 11.91
N GLU A 110 7.95 7.22 12.72
CA GLU A 110 6.68 6.91 13.37
C GLU A 110 5.55 6.70 12.36
N ALA A 111 5.43 7.57 11.36
CA ALA A 111 4.44 7.42 10.29
C ALA A 111 4.65 6.11 9.50
N LEU A 112 5.90 5.79 9.14
CA LEU A 112 6.23 4.58 8.39
C LEU A 112 6.01 3.31 9.22
N LYS A 113 6.31 3.32 10.53
CA LYS A 113 6.01 2.19 11.43
C LYS A 113 4.52 1.89 11.48
N LEU A 114 3.67 2.92 11.43
CA LEU A 114 2.22 2.76 11.46
C LEU A 114 1.70 2.06 10.20
N VAL A 115 2.14 2.49 9.00
CA VAL A 115 1.67 1.88 7.74
C VAL A 115 2.33 0.55 7.40
N THR A 116 3.52 0.27 7.93
CA THR A 116 4.21 -1.01 7.72
C THR A 116 3.94 -2.02 8.83
N HIS A 117 3.24 -1.61 9.90
CA HIS A 117 3.10 -2.38 11.15
C HIS A 117 4.45 -2.91 11.68
N GLY A 118 5.51 -2.12 11.47
CA GLY A 118 6.89 -2.55 11.62
C GLY A 118 7.62 -1.98 12.82
N THR A 119 8.89 -2.33 12.92
CA THR A 119 9.83 -1.71 13.86
C THR A 119 10.65 -0.63 13.17
N GLU A 120 11.38 0.17 13.93
CA GLU A 120 12.34 1.12 13.39
C GLU A 120 13.39 0.43 12.49
N ARG A 121 13.85 -0.77 12.88
CA ARG A 121 14.72 -1.60 12.03
C ARG A 121 14.06 -1.98 10.71
N SER A 122 12.76 -2.25 10.72
CA SER A 122 11.98 -2.54 9.51
C SER A 122 11.93 -1.32 8.61
N VAL A 123 11.75 -0.12 9.18
CA VAL A 123 11.78 1.14 8.43
C VAL A 123 13.16 1.41 7.83
N VAL A 124 14.25 1.21 8.57
CA VAL A 124 15.60 1.33 8.01
C VAL A 124 15.79 0.39 6.84
N LYS A 125 15.39 -0.89 6.99
CA LYS A 125 15.49 -1.86 5.91
C LYS A 125 14.67 -1.45 4.69
N LEU A 126 13.47 -0.94 4.91
CA LEU A 126 12.61 -0.40 3.86
C LEU A 126 13.31 0.75 3.10
N MET A 127 13.95 1.68 3.81
CA MET A 127 14.67 2.80 3.18
C MET A 127 15.89 2.33 2.39
N GLU A 128 16.61 1.31 2.86
CA GLU A 128 17.67 0.67 2.06
C GLU A 128 17.12 0.11 0.75
N LEU A 129 16.00 -0.62 0.81
CA LEU A 129 15.36 -1.21 -0.37
C LEU A 129 14.85 -0.13 -1.33
N ALA A 130 14.25 0.94 -0.80
CA ALA A 130 13.77 2.07 -1.59
C ALA A 130 14.92 2.81 -2.29
N LYS A 131 16.11 2.86 -1.67
CA LYS A 131 17.32 3.45 -2.27
C LYS A 131 17.97 2.53 -3.31
N GLU A 132 17.96 1.21 -3.06
CA GLU A 132 18.46 0.21 -4.00
C GLU A 132 17.58 0.11 -5.26
N GLU A 133 16.28 0.41 -5.13
CA GLU A 133 15.37 0.40 -6.26
C GLU A 133 15.46 1.73 -7.04
N PHE A 134 16.37 1.76 -8.01
CA PHE A 134 16.68 2.86 -8.93
C PHE A 134 15.49 3.46 -9.72
N ALA A 135 14.28 2.93 -9.53
CA ALA A 135 13.05 3.32 -10.21
C ALA A 135 12.12 4.21 -9.36
N TYR A 136 12.38 4.42 -8.07
CA TYR A 136 11.43 5.11 -7.18
C TYR A 136 11.78 6.56 -6.86
N ASP A 137 10.74 7.39 -6.82
CA ASP A 137 10.75 8.82 -6.48
C ASP A 137 11.15 9.14 -5.02
N TYR A 138 11.60 8.15 -4.25
CA TYR A 138 11.81 8.22 -2.78
C TYR A 138 13.27 8.33 -2.34
N GLU A 139 14.23 8.52 -3.26
CA GLU A 139 15.66 8.61 -2.93
C GLU A 139 15.96 9.63 -1.81
N GLU A 140 15.41 10.84 -1.91
CA GLU A 140 15.61 11.89 -0.89
C GLU A 140 15.03 11.52 0.49
N LEU A 141 13.88 10.83 0.53
CA LEU A 141 13.28 10.33 1.77
C LEU A 141 14.16 9.24 2.38
N ALA A 142 14.63 8.31 1.56
CA ALA A 142 15.50 7.23 1.98
C ALA A 142 16.83 7.78 2.54
N ASP A 143 17.47 8.70 1.83
CA ASP A 143 18.70 9.35 2.28
C ASP A 143 18.52 10.08 3.61
N PHE A 144 17.47 10.89 3.72
CA PHE A 144 17.18 11.64 4.93
C PHE A 144 17.02 10.74 6.16
N VAL A 145 16.30 9.62 6.01
CA VAL A 145 16.11 8.66 7.10
C VAL A 145 17.41 7.94 7.40
N LEU A 146 18.09 7.39 6.39
CA LEU A 146 19.33 6.62 6.59
C LEU A 146 20.45 7.44 7.22
N GLU A 147 20.58 8.73 6.85
CA GLU A 147 21.55 9.65 7.47
C GLU A 147 21.29 9.90 8.96
N SER A 148 20.03 9.80 9.41
CA SER A 148 19.68 9.99 10.82
C SER A 148 20.17 8.87 11.75
N PHE A 149 20.52 7.70 11.19
CA PHE A 149 21.03 6.53 11.94
C PHE A 149 22.55 6.44 11.97
N VAL A 150 23.26 7.27 11.20
CA VAL A 150 24.73 7.26 11.12
C VAL A 150 25.38 8.30 12.06
N ARG A 151 24.57 9.16 12.69
CA ARG A 151 25.02 10.21 13.63
C ARG A 151 24.88 9.78 15.08
#